data_AF-A0A351LBS3-F1
#
_entry.id   AF-A0A351LBS3-F1
#
_cell.length_a   1.000
_cell.length_b   1.000
_cell.length_c   1.000
_cell.angle_alpha   90.00
_cell.angle_beta   90.00
_cell.angle_gamma   90.00
#
_symmetry.space_group_name_H-M   'P 1'
#
loop_
_entity.id
_entity.type
_entity.pdbx_description
1 polymer ?
#
loop_
_entity_poly.entity_id
_entity_poly.type
_entity_poly.pdbx_seq_one_letter_code
_entity_poly.pdbx_strand_id
1 'polypeptide(L)'
;MARDGTLIHFAGKDDYRNRFFVEAGWVVIRFCEEQVVSQPHRCCRFIGNVLAQITKQSAIAQPFANIPPLTPVRQWSKSRAKSLRRQGYRQGYLSH
;
A
#
# COMPACT_ATOMS: atom_id res chain seq x y z
N MET A 1 0.62 -4.18 11.75
CA MET A 1 0.84 -4.28 13.22
C MET A 1 2.29 -4.70 13.44
N ALA A 2 2.93 -4.27 14.52
CA ALA A 2 4.25 -4.80 14.87
C ALA A 2 4.12 -6.24 15.40
N ARG A 3 5.25 -6.96 15.50
CA ARG A 3 5.29 -8.36 16.00
C ARG A 3 4.70 -8.52 17.41
N ASP A 4 4.74 -7.46 18.20
CA ASP A 4 4.18 -7.35 19.56
C ASP A 4 2.68 -6.95 19.58
N GLY A 5 2.04 -6.78 18.42
CA GLY A 5 0.65 -6.33 18.31
C GLY A 5 0.46 -4.80 18.47
N THR A 6 1.54 -4.03 18.51
CA THR A 6 1.48 -2.56 18.57
C THR A 6 0.91 -2.00 17.26
N LEU A 7 0.03 -1.00 17.41
CA LEU A 7 -0.50 -0.22 16.28
C LEU A 7 0.57 0.74 15.76
N ILE A 8 1.31 0.27 14.76
CA ILE A 8 2.40 1.02 14.13
C ILE A 8 1.99 1.81 12.89
N HIS A 9 0.86 1.47 12.25
CA HIS A 9 0.39 2.16 11.03
C HIS A 9 -1.06 2.59 11.20
N PHE A 10 -1.29 3.90 11.27
CA PHE A 10 -2.59 4.56 11.21
C PHE A 10 -2.40 5.99 10.66
N ALA A 11 -3.48 6.62 10.20
CA ALA A 11 -3.45 7.97 9.64
C ALA A 11 -2.72 8.97 10.58
N GLY A 12 -1.82 9.78 10.03
CA GLY A 12 -1.02 10.75 10.79
C GLY A 12 0.34 10.24 11.30
N LYS A 13 0.51 8.93 11.46
CA LYS A 13 1.75 8.37 12.06
C LYS A 13 2.96 8.39 11.13
N ASP A 14 2.72 8.33 9.83
CA ASP A 14 3.76 8.24 8.81
C ASP A 14 4.00 9.56 8.07
N ASP A 15 3.33 10.65 8.47
CA ASP A 15 3.30 11.93 7.76
C ASP A 15 4.67 12.61 7.73
N TYR A 16 5.38 12.63 8.87
CA TYR A 16 6.74 13.16 8.94
C TYR A 16 7.69 12.42 7.99
N ARG A 17 7.65 11.09 8.00
CA ARG A 17 8.46 10.25 7.11
C ARG A 17 8.07 10.47 5.66
N ASN A 18 6.78 10.63 5.36
CA ASN A 18 6.33 10.97 4.02
C ASN A 18 6.94 12.28 3.54
N ARG A 19 6.83 13.33 4.37
CA ARG A 19 7.37 14.65 4.07
C ARG A 19 8.88 14.57 3.81
N PHE A 20 9.63 13.91 4.68
CA PHE A 20 11.08 13.74 4.54
C PHE A 20 11.49 13.16 3.17
N PHE A 21 10.83 12.08 2.72
CA PHE A 21 11.15 11.48 1.44
C PHE A 21 10.73 12.35 0.25
N VAL A 22 9.54 12.94 0.31
CA VAL A 22 9.01 13.79 -0.77
C VAL A 22 9.86 15.05 -0.94
N GLU A 23 10.26 15.70 0.16
CA GLU A 23 11.15 16.87 0.13
C GLU A 23 12.54 16.54 -0.43
N ALA A 24 13.00 15.29 -0.27
CA ALA A 24 14.23 14.80 -0.87
C ALA A 24 14.06 14.30 -2.32
N GLY A 25 12.92 14.56 -2.97
CA GLY A 25 12.67 14.22 -4.38
C GLY A 25 12.27 12.76 -4.64
N TRP A 26 11.96 11.99 -3.59
CA TRP A 26 11.51 10.60 -3.76
C TRP A 26 10.02 10.53 -4.08
N VAL A 27 9.67 9.64 -5.02
CA VAL A 27 8.29 9.19 -5.18
C VAL A 27 7.99 8.08 -4.20
N VAL A 28 6.95 8.27 -3.39
CA VAL A 28 6.58 7.33 -2.32
C VAL A 28 5.29 6.59 -2.68
N ILE A 29 5.40 5.27 -2.87
CA ILE A 29 4.25 4.37 -3.04
C ILE A 29 4.03 3.62 -1.73
N ARG A 30 2.77 3.56 -1.25
CA ARG A 30 2.39 2.78 -0.07
C ARG A 30 1.19 1.89 -0.38
N PHE A 31 1.34 0.62 -0.06
CA PHE A 31 0.25 -0.36 -0.07
C PHE A 31 -0.11 -0.75 1.35
N CYS A 32 -1.37 -1.14 1.58
CA CYS A 32 -1.68 -1.91 2.78
C CYS A 32 -1.22 -3.37 2.61
N GLU A 33 -0.95 -4.04 3.73
CA GLU A 33 -0.54 -5.46 3.73
C GLU A 33 -1.52 -6.33 2.95
N GLU A 34 -2.83 -6.10 3.14
CA GLU A 34 -3.90 -6.80 2.44
C GLU A 34 -3.84 -6.64 0.92
N GLN A 35 -3.52 -5.45 0.39
CA GLN A 35 -3.37 -5.24 -1.06
C GLN A 35 -2.21 -6.05 -1.64
N VAL A 36 -1.09 -6.11 -0.92
CA VAL A 36 0.10 -6.86 -1.37
C VAL A 36 -0.18 -8.37 -1.36
N VAL A 37 -0.88 -8.86 -0.33
CA VAL A 37 -1.22 -10.28 -0.20
C VAL A 37 -2.31 -10.69 -1.20
N SER A 38 -3.42 -9.95 -1.26
CA SER A 38 -4.59 -10.34 -2.05
C SER A 38 -4.48 -9.97 -3.53
N GLN A 39 -3.69 -8.96 -3.89
CA GLN A 39 -3.66 -8.37 -5.23
C GLN A 39 -2.23 -8.02 -5.71
N PRO A 40 -1.25 -8.93 -5.62
CA PRO A 40 0.16 -8.63 -5.91
C PRO A 40 0.37 -8.13 -7.35
N HIS A 41 -0.23 -8.77 -8.35
CA HIS A 41 -0.11 -8.33 -9.75
C HIS A 41 -0.68 -6.92 -9.98
N ARG A 42 -1.75 -6.56 -9.27
CA ARG A 42 -2.34 -5.22 -9.36
C ARG A 42 -1.45 -4.17 -8.69
N CYS A 43 -0.74 -4.55 -7.62
CA CYS A 43 0.32 -3.71 -7.03
C CYS A 43 1.46 -3.49 -8.02
N CYS A 44 1.92 -4.53 -8.72
CA CYS A 44 2.93 -4.41 -9.77
C CYS A 44 2.47 -3.50 -10.91
N ARG A 45 1.21 -3.62 -11.35
CA ARG A 45 0.62 -2.69 -12.32
C ARG A 45 0.70 -1.23 -11.83
N PHE A 46 0.35 -0.97 -10.57
CA PHE A 46 0.43 0.38 -10.01
C PHE A 46 1.86 0.93 -10.07
N ILE A 47 2.85 0.13 -9.64
CA ILE A 47 4.27 0.51 -9.71
C ILE A 47 4.69 0.77 -11.16
N GLY A 48 4.38 -0.14 -12.09
CA GLY A 48 4.73 -0.01 -13.50
C GLY A 48 4.16 1.26 -14.15
N ASN A 49 2.91 1.59 -13.82
CA ASN A 49 2.27 2.83 -14.27
C ASN A 49 2.98 4.08 -13.72
N VAL A 50 3.35 4.09 -12.44
CA VAL A 50 4.09 5.21 -11.84
C VAL A 50 5.47 5.37 -12.48
N LEU A 51 6.20 4.26 -12.67
CA LEU A 51 7.50 4.29 -13.33
C LEU A 51 7.41 4.82 -14.76
N ALA A 52 6.46 4.32 -15.56
CA ALA A 52 6.24 4.78 -16.93
C ALA A 52 5.96 6.29 -17.01
N GLN A 53 5.22 6.85 -16.02
CA GLN A 53 4.93 8.28 -15.96
C GLN A 53 6.15 9.14 -15.62
N ILE A 54 7.02 8.66 -14.74
CA ILE A 54 8.22 9.37 -14.29
C ILE A 54 9.31 9.31 -15.37
N THR A 55 9.55 8.14 -15.94
CA THR A 55 10.60 7.92 -16.95
C THR A 55 10.18 8.30 -18.36
N LYS A 56 8.89 8.57 -18.57
CA LYS A 56 8.26 8.77 -19.90
C LYS A 56 8.40 7.57 -20.84
N GLN A 57 8.62 6.37 -20.29
CA GLN A 57 8.72 5.13 -21.06
C GLN A 57 7.45 4.28 -20.88
N SER A 58 6.50 4.43 -21.81
CA SER A 58 5.22 3.70 -21.77
C SER A 58 5.39 2.18 -21.86
N ALA A 59 6.50 1.70 -22.44
CA ALA A 59 6.83 0.28 -22.55
C ALA A 59 6.89 -0.43 -21.17
N ILE A 60 7.24 0.29 -20.09
CA ILE A 60 7.30 -0.26 -18.73
C ILE A 60 5.91 -0.71 -18.23
N ALA A 61 4.84 -0.02 -18.66
CA ALA A 61 3.48 -0.34 -18.24
C ALA A 61 2.81 -1.43 -19.09
N GLN A 62 3.33 -1.69 -20.30
CA GLN A 62 2.73 -2.64 -21.26
C GLN A 62 2.53 -4.06 -20.70
N PRO A 63 3.47 -4.66 -19.95
CA PRO A 63 3.28 -5.99 -19.38
C PRO A 63 2.06 -6.10 -18.45
N PHE A 64 1.57 -4.97 -17.94
CA PHE A 64 0.47 -4.91 -16.98
C PHE A 64 -0.84 -4.41 -17.58
N ALA A 65 -0.93 -4.21 -18.91
CA ALA A 65 -2.08 -3.60 -19.57
C ALA A 65 -3.39 -4.36 -19.30
N ASN A 66 -3.34 -5.70 -19.27
CA ASN A 66 -4.50 -6.55 -19.05
C ASN A 66 -4.82 -6.82 -17.56
N ILE A 67 -3.97 -6.34 -16.65
CA ILE A 67 -4.18 -6.55 -15.21
C ILE A 67 -5.18 -5.50 -14.71
N PRO A 68 -6.24 -5.85 -13.94
CA PRO A 68 -7.18 -4.86 -13.43
C PRO A 68 -6.55 -3.85 -12.44
N PRO A 69 -7.16 -2.66 -12.23
CA PRO A 69 -6.61 -1.68 -11.30
C PRO A 69 -6.60 -2.21 -9.87
N LEU A 70 -5.63 -1.77 -9.07
CA LEU A 70 -5.58 -2.10 -7.65
C LEU A 70 -6.81 -1.55 -6.93
N THR A 71 -7.49 -2.38 -6.14
CA THR A 71 -8.63 -1.94 -5.35
C THR A 71 -8.17 -0.93 -4.28
N PRO A 72 -8.73 0.29 -4.23
CA PRO A 72 -8.36 1.28 -3.22
C PRO A 72 -8.73 0.80 -1.82
N VAL A 73 -7.83 1.02 -0.86
CA VAL A 73 -8.07 0.77 0.56
C VAL A 73 -7.87 2.06 1.34
N ARG A 74 -8.88 2.44 2.12
CA ARG A 74 -8.79 3.63 2.98
C ARG A 74 -7.83 3.36 4.13
N GLN A 75 -6.88 4.28 4.36
CA GLN A 75 -5.99 4.20 5.51
C GLN A 75 -6.79 4.21 6.82
N TRP A 76 -6.44 3.30 7.73
CA TRP A 76 -7.18 3.14 8.98
C TRP A 76 -6.91 4.30 9.95
N SER A 77 -7.97 4.78 10.59
CA SER A 77 -7.85 5.58 11.81
C SER A 77 -7.33 4.72 12.96
N LYS A 78 -6.79 5.36 14.01
CA LYS A 78 -6.34 4.66 15.21
C LYS A 78 -7.46 3.84 15.86
N SER A 79 -8.71 4.35 15.86
CA SER A 79 -9.87 3.63 16.39
C SER A 79 -10.24 2.42 15.54
N ARG A 80 -10.26 2.56 14.21
CA ARG A 80 -10.52 1.45 13.29
C ARG A 80 -9.46 0.36 13.41
N ALA A 81 -8.18 0.74 13.50
CA ALA A 81 -7.08 -0.20 13.68
C ALA A 81 -7.22 -1.01 14.99
N LYS A 82 -7.66 -0.38 16.10
CA LYS A 82 -7.97 -1.10 17.35
C LYS A 82 -9.14 -2.09 17.20
N SER A 83 -10.15 -1.74 16.41
CA SER A 83 -11.31 -2.60 16.14
C SER A 83 -10.93 -3.81 15.29
N LEU A 84 -10.22 -3.59 14.18
CA LEU A 84 -9.76 -4.66 13.29
C LEU A 84 -8.83 -5.65 13.99
N ARG A 85 -7.96 -5.16 14.90
CA ARG A 85 -7.14 -6.04 15.75
C ARG A 85 -8.00 -6.97 16.61
N ARG A 86 -9.04 -6.44 17.27
CA ARG A 86 -9.94 -7.25 18.10
C ARG A 86 -10.71 -8.29 17.30
N GLN A 87 -10.97 -8.02 16.02
CA GLN A 87 -11.67 -8.91 15.11
C GLN A 87 -10.75 -9.97 14.46
N GLY A 88 -9.44 -9.96 14.72
CA GLY A 88 -8.51 -10.86 14.02
C GLY A 88 -8.46 -10.64 12.51
N TYR A 89 -8.80 -9.43 12.04
CA TYR A 89 -8.96 -9.14 10.61
C TYR A 89 -7.73 -9.50 9.78
N ARG A 90 -6.52 -9.28 10.34
CA ARG A 90 -5.25 -9.62 9.70
C ARG A 90 -5.14 -11.12 9.39
N GLN A 91 -5.54 -11.97 10.32
CA GLN A 91 -5.48 -13.42 10.12
C GLN A 91 -6.43 -13.86 9.01
N GLY A 92 -7.59 -13.21 8.87
CA GLY A 92 -8.58 -13.55 7.86
C GLY A 92 -8.06 -13.42 6.41
N TYR A 93 -7.35 -12.34 6.08
CA TYR A 93 -6.79 -12.18 4.73
C TYR A 93 -5.43 -12.87 4.54
N LEU A 94 -4.82 -13.40 5.62
CA LEU A 94 -3.55 -14.14 5.56
C LEU A 94 -3.75 -15.67 5.54
N SER A 95 -4.95 -16.16 5.81
CA SER A 95 -5.28 -17.60 5.81
C SER A 95 -5.60 -18.16 4.41
N HIS A 96 -5.28 -17.42 3.35
CA HIS A 96 -5.47 -17.80 1.95
C HIS A 96 -4.15 -18.07 1.25
#